data_AF-A0AAE5LTU9-F1
#
_entry.id   AF-A0AAE5LTU9-F1
#
_cell.length_a   1.000
_cell.length_b   1.000
_cell.length_c   1.000
_cell.angle_alpha   90.00
_cell.angle_beta   90.00
_cell.angle_gamma   90.00
#
_symmetry.space_group_name_H-M   'P 1'
#
loop_
_entity.id
_entity.type
_entity.pdbx_description
1 polymer ?
#
loop_
_entity_poly.entity_id
_entity_poly.type
_entity_poly.pdbx_seq_one_letter_code
_entity_poly.pdbx_strand_id
1 'polypeptide(L)' 'MPATKEIKCLNDACELDMFENHYTYDVPEDHSVSDLSCPYCNETESLELIEL' A
#
# COMPACT_ATOMS: atom_id res chain seq x y z
N MET A 1 -11.13 -5.02 16.21
CA MET A 1 -10.48 -5.21 14.91
C MET A 1 -9.30 -4.24 14.88
N PRO A 2 -8.11 -4.65 14.46
CA PRO A 2 -6.99 -3.73 14.28
C PRO A 2 -7.34 -2.65 13.26
N ALA A 3 -6.66 -1.51 13.31
CA ALA A 3 -6.89 -0.42 12.37
C ALA A 3 -6.50 -0.87 10.95
N THR A 4 -7.45 -0.83 10.02
CA THR A 4 -7.15 -1.03 8.60
C THR A 4 -6.46 0.22 8.06
N LYS A 5 -5.40 0.02 7.30
CA LYS A 5 -4.68 1.06 6.57
C LYS A 5 -4.91 0.82 5.08
N GLU A 6 -5.43 1.82 4.36
CA GLU A 6 -5.53 1.78 2.91
C GLU A 6 -4.33 2.48 2.27
N ILE A 7 -3.82 1.95 1.18
CA ILE A 7 -2.59 2.43 0.52
C ILE A 7 -2.85 2.50 -0.99
N LYS A 8 -2.40 3.60 -1.60
CA LYS A 8 -2.44 3.80 -3.05
C LYS A 8 -1.04 4.02 -3.61
N CYS A 9 -0.79 3.50 -4.81
CA CYS A 9 0.36 3.90 -5.62
C CYS A 9 0.01 5.15 -6.45
N LEU A 10 0.82 6.20 -6.34
CA LEU A 10 0.67 7.48 -7.06
C LEU A 10 1.44 7.52 -8.39
N ASN A 11 2.09 6.44 -8.78
CA ASN A 11 2.77 6.37 -10.06
C ASN A 11 1.74 6.27 -11.19
N ASP A 12 1.65 7.31 -12.03
CA ASP A 12 0.71 7.38 -13.16
C ASP A 12 0.93 6.28 -14.23
N ALA A 13 2.10 5.63 -14.25
CA ALA A 13 2.39 4.48 -15.12
C ALA A 13 2.10 3.12 -14.46
N CYS A 14 1.61 3.10 -13.21
CA CYS A 14 1.21 1.88 -12.54
C CYS A 14 -0.22 1.48 -12.95
N GLU A 15 -0.36 0.36 -13.65
CA GLU A 15 -1.66 -0.14 -14.12
C GLU A 15 -2.39 -0.99 -13.08
N LEU A 16 -1.77 -1.27 -11.92
CA LEU A 16 -2.41 -2.00 -10.84
C LEU A 16 -3.38 -1.11 -10.09
N ASP A 17 -4.66 -1.48 -10.17
CA ASP A 17 -5.68 -0.93 -9.28
C ASP A 17 -5.53 -1.56 -7.88
N MET A 18 -4.85 -0.85 -6.99
CA MET A 18 -4.63 -1.29 -5.60
C MET A 18 -5.93 -1.31 -4.78
N PHE A 19 -7.00 -0.66 -5.22
CA PHE A 19 -8.29 -0.67 -4.51
C PHE A 19 -9.09 -1.96 -4.73
N GLU A 20 -8.87 -2.68 -5.84
CA GLU A 20 -9.61 -3.93 -6.09
C GLU A 20 -8.93 -5.16 -5.43
N ASN A 21 -7.64 -5.08 -5.11
CA ASN A 21 -6.89 -6.16 -4.46
C ASN A 21 -6.66 -5.88 -2.97
N HIS A 22 -7.56 -6.40 -2.13
CA HIS A 22 -7.44 -6.32 -0.67
C HIS A 22 -6.68 -7.53 -0.11
N TYR A 23 -5.51 -7.30 0.47
CA TYR A 23 -4.76 -8.30 1.23
C TYR A 23 -4.66 -7.88 2.69
N THR A 24 -4.88 -8.83 3.59
CA THR A 24 -4.68 -8.63 5.03
C THR A 24 -3.41 -9.35 5.46
N TYR A 25 -2.48 -8.62 6.07
CA TYR A 25 -1.25 -9.15 6.62
C TYR A 25 -1.15 -8.81 8.11
N ASP A 26 -0.71 -9.77 8.92
CA ASP A 26 -0.21 -9.47 10.26
C ASP A 26 1.19 -8.89 10.12
N VAL A 27 1.34 -7.62 10.50
CA VAL A 27 2.60 -6.87 10.42
C VAL A 27 3.03 -6.40 11.81
N PRO A 28 4.35 -6.26 12.07
CA PRO A 28 4.85 -5.64 13.29
C PRO A 28 4.27 -4.23 13.53
N GLU A 29 4.20 -3.79 14.79
CA GLU A 29 3.64 -2.47 15.14
C GLU A 29 4.47 -1.30 14.58
N ASP A 30 5.77 -1.51 14.36
CA ASP A 30 6.70 -0.55 13.76
C ASP A 30 6.67 -0.55 12.23
N HIS A 31 5.81 -1.36 11.60
CA HIS A 31 5.68 -1.42 10.15
C HIS A 31 5.01 -0.15 9.58
N SER A 32 5.66 0.42 8.57
CA SER A 32 5.29 1.66 7.91
C SER A 32 5.02 1.46 6.42
N VAL A 33 4.38 2.44 5.76
CA VAL A 33 4.16 2.41 4.30
C VAL A 33 5.48 2.38 3.53
N SER A 34 6.51 3.05 4.04
CA SER A 34 7.84 3.08 3.44
C SER A 34 8.55 1.72 3.41
N ASP A 35 8.09 0.75 4.19
CA ASP A 35 8.61 -0.62 4.19
C ASP A 35 7.96 -1.50 3.10
N LEU A 36 6.98 -0.97 2.37
CA LEU A 36 6.24 -1.68 1.33
C LEU A 36 6.76 -1.34 -0.07
N SER A 37 6.50 -2.23 -1.02
CA SER A 37 6.74 -2.01 -2.44
C SER A 37 5.46 -2.30 -3.23
N CYS A 38 5.15 -1.49 -4.23
CA CYS A 38 4.03 -1.75 -5.12
C CYS A 38 4.26 -3.09 -5.86
N PRO A 39 3.34 -4.06 -5.80
CA PRO A 39 3.59 -5.38 -6.39
C PRO A 39 3.60 -5.37 -7.94
N TYR A 40 3.21 -4.26 -8.57
CA TYR A 40 3.27 -4.09 -10.01
C TYR A 40 4.53 -3.34 -10.45
N CYS A 41 4.69 -2.07 -10.05
CA CYS A 41 5.84 -1.26 -10.49
C CYS A 41 7.10 -1.43 -9.62
N ASN A 42 6.98 -2.10 -8.47
CA ASN A 42 8.07 -2.36 -7.53
C ASN A 42 8.71 -1.10 -6.92
N GLU A 43 8.02 0.04 -6.99
CA GLU A 43 8.42 1.29 -6.34
C GLU A 43 7.92 1.35 -4.90
N THR A 44 8.69 2.02 -4.04
CA THR A 44 8.37 2.23 -2.61
C THR A 44 7.93 3.66 -2.34
N GLU A 45 8.60 4.63 -2.95
CA GLU A 45 8.37 6.07 -2.73
C GLU A 45 7.01 6.57 -3.25
N SER A 46 6.43 5.83 -4.20
CA SER A 46 5.14 6.16 -4.81
C SER A 46 3.95 5.66 -3.99
N LEU A 47 4.15 5.02 -2.83
CA LEU A 47 3.06 4.51 -1.98
C LEU A 47 2.66 5.55 -0.93
N GLU A 48 1.36 5.83 -0.83
CA GLU A 48 0.80 6.76 0.14
C GLU A 48 -0.36 6.13 0.92
N LEU A 49 -0.42 6.42 2.23
CA LEU A 49 -1.53 6.08 3.10
C LEU A 49 -2.73 6.97 2.77
N ILE A 50 -3.90 6.37 2.61
CA ILE A 50 -5.13 7.10 2.34
C ILE A 50 -5.97 7.12 3.61
N GLU A 51 -6.47 8.31 3.96
CA GLU A 51 -7.46 8.46 5.02
C GLU A 51 -8.87 8.24 4.44
N LEU A 52 -9.64 7.35 5.06
CA LEU A 52 -11.06 7.13 4.80
C LEU A 52 -11.95 8.09 5.62
#